data_AF-A0A918F7P9-F1
#
_entry.id   AF-A0A918F7P9-F1
#
_cell.length_a   1.000
_cell.length_b   1.000
_cell.length_c   1.000
_cell.angle_alpha   90.00
_cell.angle_beta   90.00
_cell.angle_gamma   90.00
#
_symmetry.space_group_name_H-M   'P 1'
#
loop_
_entity.id
_entity.type
_entity.pdbx_description
1 polymer ?
#
loop_
_entity_poly.entity_id
_entity_poly.type
_entity_poly.pdbx_seq_one_letter_code
_entity_poly.pdbx_strand_id
1 'polypeptide(L)'
;MHLVFGQLEGVAALIELLSDPRGRFNFEEGHTHPSPKMDASIEAVAMEALAALPLPELVLQGPARVTSLERVRRMPWTLRQENVLREVEAGTPLGELARDAEARQMLSRLARLGLLAARRSRTARLTVAVTKEVSGVVVIDDAIVRRWQGDLGRHISHIALRDPDNMVHKLRITSSTTAGTQVMLPPELLLRTSLRVGDAVLVQPAH
;
A
#
# COMPACT_ATOMS: atom_id res chain seq x y z
N MET A 1 24.15 -9.72 11.06
CA MET A 1 24.20 -9.84 9.58
C MET A 1 25.66 -9.96 9.12
N HIS A 2 25.93 -10.49 7.93
CA HIS A 2 27.28 -10.56 7.35
C HIS A 2 27.20 -10.35 5.82
N LEU A 3 28.06 -9.49 5.28
CA LEU A 3 28.13 -9.14 3.86
C LEU A 3 29.61 -9.04 3.46
N VAL A 4 30.02 -9.80 2.45
CA VAL A 4 31.40 -9.83 1.95
C VAL A 4 31.38 -9.97 0.43
N PHE A 5 32.28 -9.26 -0.25
CA PHE A 5 32.52 -9.38 -1.68
C PHE A 5 34.02 -9.28 -1.93
N GLY A 6 34.66 -10.42 -2.22
CA GLY A 6 36.13 -10.49 -2.29
C GLY A 6 36.77 -10.11 -0.95
N GLN A 7 37.48 -8.99 -0.92
CA GLN A 7 38.13 -8.44 0.28
C GLN A 7 37.30 -7.33 0.95
N LEU A 8 36.18 -6.92 0.34
CA LEU A 8 35.29 -5.90 0.89
C LEU A 8 34.33 -6.53 1.89
N GLU A 9 34.01 -5.79 2.95
CA GLU A 9 32.99 -6.16 3.93
C GLU A 9 31.89 -5.08 4.00
N GLY A 10 30.70 -5.47 4.46
CA GLY A 10 29.61 -4.55 4.80
C GLY A 10 29.02 -3.80 3.60
N VAL A 11 28.81 -2.49 3.76
CA VAL A 11 28.18 -1.62 2.75
C VAL A 11 29.02 -1.55 1.47
N ALA A 12 30.35 -1.45 1.59
CA ALA A 12 31.26 -1.41 0.45
C ALA A 12 31.16 -2.70 -0.40
N ALA A 13 31.06 -3.85 0.26
CA ALA A 13 30.83 -5.12 -0.43
C ALA A 13 29.51 -5.13 -1.22
N LEU A 14 28.44 -4.58 -0.62
CA LEU A 14 27.14 -4.52 -1.27
C LEU A 14 27.14 -3.54 -2.46
N ILE A 15 27.80 -2.39 -2.35
CA ILE A 15 27.92 -1.42 -3.47
C ILE A 15 28.62 -2.07 -4.66
N GLU A 16 29.75 -2.74 -4.43
CA GLU A 16 30.51 -3.41 -5.48
C GLU A 16 29.67 -4.51 -6.13
N LEU A 17 29.02 -5.34 -5.32
CA LEU A 17 28.12 -6.40 -5.79
C LEU A 17 26.97 -5.87 -6.65
N LEU A 18 26.33 -4.77 -6.24
CA LEU A 18 25.22 -4.16 -6.97
C LEU A 18 25.66 -3.39 -8.22
N SER A 19 26.94 -3.01 -8.30
CA SER A 19 27.51 -2.31 -9.46
C SER A 19 27.91 -3.28 -10.57
N ASP A 20 28.10 -4.57 -10.29
CA ASP A 20 28.47 -5.56 -11.30
C ASP A 20 27.24 -6.03 -12.12
N PRO A 21 27.18 -5.74 -13.43
CA PRO A 21 26.06 -6.13 -14.28
C PRO A 21 26.01 -7.64 -14.60
N ARG A 22 27.02 -8.44 -14.17
CA ARG A 22 27.21 -9.84 -14.60
C ARG A 22 26.68 -10.89 -13.62
N GLY A 23 26.15 -10.50 -12.47
CA GLY A 23 25.80 -11.43 -11.39
C GLY A 23 24.61 -12.36 -11.68
N ARG A 24 24.82 -13.67 -11.64
CA ARG A 24 23.76 -14.65 -11.33
C ARG A 24 23.74 -14.85 -9.82
N PHE A 25 22.60 -14.61 -9.19
CA PHE A 25 22.44 -14.74 -7.74
C PHE A 25 21.82 -16.10 -7.43
N ASN A 26 22.41 -16.84 -6.50
CA ASN A 26 21.79 -17.99 -5.87
C ASN A 26 21.47 -17.64 -4.42
N PHE A 27 20.27 -17.98 -3.96
CA PHE A 27 19.85 -17.74 -2.58
C PHE A 27 19.65 -19.08 -1.90
N GLU A 28 20.41 -19.30 -0.83
CA GLU A 28 20.32 -20.51 0.00
C GLU A 28 19.68 -20.15 1.34
N GLU A 29 18.45 -20.60 1.54
CA GLU A 29 17.69 -20.35 2.77
C GLU A 29 18.22 -21.18 3.94
N GLY A 30 18.03 -20.66 5.17
CA GLY A 30 18.33 -21.39 6.41
C GLY A 30 19.77 -21.29 6.90
N HIS A 31 20.65 -20.60 6.16
CA HIS A 31 22.05 -20.44 6.54
C HIS A 31 22.26 -19.15 7.35
N THR A 32 22.83 -19.26 8.55
CA THR A 32 23.27 -18.12 9.36
C THR A 32 24.79 -18.13 9.44
N HIS A 33 25.44 -17.00 9.14
CA HIS A 33 26.89 -16.90 9.26
C HIS A 33 27.30 -17.13 10.73
N PRO A 34 28.30 -17.99 11.03
CA PRO A 34 28.67 -18.35 12.41
C PRO A 34 29.20 -17.17 13.22
N SER A 35 29.71 -16.14 12.56
CA SER A 35 30.21 -14.90 13.17
C SER A 35 29.64 -13.68 12.44
N PRO A 36 28.39 -13.26 12.74
CA PRO A 36 27.84 -12.05 12.14
C PRO A 36 28.62 -10.83 12.63
N LYS A 37 29.13 -10.02 11.70
CA LYS A 37 29.96 -8.83 12.01
C LYS A 37 29.19 -7.52 11.97
N MET A 38 27.91 -7.54 11.58
CA MET A 38 27.09 -6.33 11.42
C MET A 38 25.89 -6.35 12.35
N ASP A 39 25.64 -5.21 13.00
CA ASP A 39 24.54 -4.89 13.91
C ASP A 39 23.37 -4.15 13.22
N ALA A 40 23.60 -3.56 12.05
CA ALA A 40 22.58 -2.89 11.25
C ALA A 40 21.58 -3.86 10.58
N SER A 41 20.36 -3.38 10.33
CA SER A 41 19.36 -4.10 9.54
C SER A 41 19.75 -4.16 8.05
N ILE A 42 19.25 -5.17 7.34
CA ILE A 42 19.52 -5.32 5.90
C ILE A 42 18.97 -4.14 5.10
N GLU A 43 17.85 -3.55 5.51
CA GLU A 43 17.29 -2.38 4.86
C GLU A 43 18.13 -1.12 5.09
N ALA A 44 18.67 -0.92 6.29
CA ALA A 44 19.55 0.21 6.56
C ALA A 44 20.81 0.14 5.69
N VAL A 45 21.42 -1.04 5.59
CA VAL A 45 22.59 -1.27 4.74
C VAL A 45 22.26 -1.14 3.25
N ALA A 46 21.09 -1.61 2.81
CA ALA A 46 20.65 -1.44 1.44
C ALA A 46 20.36 0.03 1.09
N MET A 47 19.78 0.80 2.01
CA MET A 47 19.57 2.25 1.84
C MET A 47 20.89 3.00 1.69
N GLU A 48 21.89 2.65 2.50
CA GLU A 48 23.23 3.23 2.44
C GLU A 48 23.95 2.85 1.13
N ALA A 49 23.91 1.58 0.72
CA ALA A 49 24.48 1.15 -0.55
C ALA A 49 23.80 1.84 -1.75
N LEU A 50 22.48 1.96 -1.75
CA LEU A 50 21.72 2.68 -2.77
C LEU A 50 21.97 4.20 -2.76
N ALA A 51 22.60 4.75 -1.71
CA ALA A 51 23.02 6.15 -1.71
C ALA A 51 24.29 6.40 -2.54
N ALA A 52 25.14 5.37 -2.70
CA ALA A 52 26.35 5.41 -3.52
C ALA A 52 26.11 5.05 -4.99
N LEU A 53 24.94 4.50 -5.33
CA LEU A 53 24.56 4.10 -6.69
C LEU A 53 23.76 5.20 -7.40
N PRO A 54 23.68 5.18 -8.75
CA PRO A 54 22.83 6.09 -9.50
C PRO A 54 21.39 6.07 -8.97
N LEU A 55 20.83 7.27 -8.76
CA LEU A 55 19.52 7.41 -8.15
C LEU A 55 18.46 6.71 -9.02
N PRO A 56 17.70 5.74 -8.48
CA PRO A 56 16.61 5.13 -9.22
C PRO A 56 15.53 6.16 -9.56
N GLU A 57 14.93 6.04 -10.74
CA GLU A 57 13.76 6.84 -11.09
C GLU A 57 12.59 6.53 -10.16
N LEU A 58 11.92 7.59 -9.66
CA LEU A 58 10.70 7.44 -8.88
C LEU A 58 9.52 7.23 -9.83
N VAL A 59 9.21 5.97 -10.12
CA VAL A 59 8.10 5.59 -11.02
C VAL A 59 6.73 5.95 -10.43
N LEU A 60 6.61 5.99 -9.10
CA LEU A 60 5.37 6.30 -8.39
C LEU A 60 5.20 7.81 -8.19
N GLN A 61 4.23 8.42 -8.86
CA GLN A 61 3.96 9.88 -8.76
C GLN A 61 2.74 10.23 -7.90
N GLY A 62 1.77 9.30 -7.79
CA GLY A 62 0.54 9.51 -7.02
C GLY A 62 0.69 9.21 -5.53
N PRO A 63 -0.44 9.21 -4.78
CA PRO A 63 -0.45 8.76 -3.39
C PRO A 63 0.11 7.34 -3.24
N ALA A 64 0.92 7.12 -2.22
CA ALA A 64 1.54 5.84 -1.93
C ALA A 64 1.23 5.37 -0.50
N ARG A 65 1.60 4.12 -0.21
CA ARG A 65 1.61 3.56 1.13
C ARG A 65 2.93 2.85 1.40
N VAL A 66 3.32 2.84 2.66
CA VAL A 66 4.40 1.97 3.15
C VAL A 66 3.90 0.53 3.16
N THR A 67 4.64 -0.39 2.54
CA THR A 67 4.25 -1.81 2.44
C THR A 67 4.60 -2.61 3.69
N SER A 68 5.62 -2.19 4.43
CA SER A 68 6.04 -2.79 5.70
C SER A 68 6.47 -1.73 6.70
N LEU A 69 5.55 -1.35 7.58
CA LEU A 69 5.78 -0.32 8.59
C LEU A 69 6.85 -0.73 9.60
N GLU A 70 6.87 -2.01 9.98
CA GLU A 70 7.89 -2.58 10.88
C GLU A 70 9.31 -2.42 10.33
N ARG A 71 9.52 -2.71 9.04
CA ARG A 71 10.85 -2.58 8.40
C ARG A 71 11.26 -1.12 8.30
N VAL A 72 10.34 -0.24 7.91
CA VAL A 72 10.59 1.20 7.81
C VAL A 72 10.93 1.79 9.19
N ARG A 73 10.22 1.43 10.26
CA ARG A 73 10.48 1.96 11.62
C ARG A 73 11.84 1.59 12.20
N ARG A 74 12.47 0.51 11.73
CA ARG A 74 13.80 0.08 12.21
C ARG A 74 14.96 0.82 11.55
N MET A 75 14.69 1.65 10.55
CA MET A 75 15.73 2.41 9.85
C MET A 75 16.04 3.72 10.58
N PRO A 76 17.29 4.19 10.53
CA PRO A 76 17.66 5.47 11.13
C PRO A 76 17.17 6.62 10.24
N TRP A 77 16.08 7.27 10.64
CA TRP A 77 15.53 8.42 9.93
C TRP A 77 15.96 9.74 10.58
N THR A 78 16.16 10.76 9.76
CA THR A 78 16.21 12.15 10.24
C THR A 78 14.80 12.67 10.50
N LEU A 79 14.65 13.70 11.33
CA LEU A 79 13.34 14.35 11.58
C LEU A 79 12.63 14.78 10.28
N ARG A 80 13.41 15.22 9.28
CA ARG A 80 12.86 15.61 7.97
C ARG A 80 12.33 14.40 7.20
N GLN A 81 13.05 13.28 7.23
CA GLN A 81 12.62 12.03 6.60
C GLN A 81 11.38 11.45 7.29
N GLU A 82 11.29 11.55 8.61
CA GLU A 82 10.09 11.18 9.36
C GLU A 82 8.87 12.03 8.97
N ASN A 83 9.06 13.33 8.73
CA ASN A 83 8.00 14.20 8.22
C ASN A 83 7.52 13.75 6.83
N VAL A 84 8.44 13.42 5.93
CA VAL A 84 8.10 12.89 4.60
C VAL A 84 7.30 11.59 4.72
N LEU A 85 7.69 10.66 5.60
CA LEU A 85 6.94 9.43 5.85
C LEU A 85 5.52 9.71 6.36
N ARG A 86 5.36 10.67 7.28
CA ARG A 86 4.04 11.10 7.76
C ARG A 86 3.16 11.66 6.65
N GLU A 87 3.72 12.48 5.76
CA GLU A 87 3.01 13.01 4.58
C GLU A 87 2.60 11.89 3.61
N VAL A 88 3.46 10.89 3.38
CA VAL A 88 3.10 9.70 2.60
C VAL A 88 1.92 8.96 3.23
N GLU A 89 1.94 8.75 4.55
CA GLU A 89 0.82 8.13 5.27
C GLU A 89 -0.46 8.97 5.21
N ALA A 90 -0.34 10.29 5.29
CA ALA A 90 -1.43 11.25 5.10
C ALA A 90 -2.03 11.20 3.68
N GLY A 91 -1.29 10.65 2.71
CA GLY A 91 -1.73 10.45 1.34
C GLY A 91 -1.27 11.55 0.37
N THR A 92 -0.32 12.38 0.78
CA THR A 92 0.30 13.39 -0.08
C THR A 92 0.96 12.69 -1.28
N PRO A 93 0.72 13.15 -2.54
CA PRO A 93 1.28 12.51 -3.72
C PRO A 93 2.81 12.50 -3.71
N LEU A 94 3.43 11.39 -4.09
CA LEU A 94 4.89 11.27 -4.08
C LEU A 94 5.57 12.28 -5.01
N GLY A 95 4.96 12.64 -6.15
CA GLY A 95 5.49 13.65 -7.06
C GLY A 95 5.56 15.05 -6.46
N GLU A 96 4.68 15.36 -5.49
CA GLU A 96 4.72 16.62 -4.76
C GLU A 96 5.84 16.64 -3.73
N LEU A 97 5.96 15.57 -2.95
CA LEU A 97 7.05 15.40 -1.98
C LEU A 97 8.42 15.34 -2.67
N ALA A 98 8.50 14.72 -3.84
CA ALA A 98 9.72 14.59 -4.64
C ALA A 98 10.20 15.90 -5.28
N ARG A 99 9.50 17.03 -5.10
CA ARG A 99 10.04 18.36 -5.42
C ARG A 99 11.24 18.71 -4.54
N ASP A 100 11.26 18.19 -3.31
CA ASP A 100 12.44 18.25 -2.45
C ASP A 100 13.44 17.17 -2.85
N ALA A 101 14.71 17.56 -3.05
CA ALA A 101 15.73 16.66 -3.56
C ALA A 101 16.05 15.52 -2.58
N GLU A 102 16.05 15.80 -1.27
CA GLU A 102 16.30 14.81 -0.23
C GLU A 102 15.14 13.81 -0.13
N ALA A 103 13.89 14.31 -0.09
CA ALA A 103 12.69 13.47 -0.13
C ALA A 103 12.65 12.59 -1.39
N ARG A 104 12.96 13.15 -2.57
CA ARG A 104 13.02 12.38 -3.82
C ARG A 104 14.02 11.22 -3.72
N GLN A 105 15.23 11.49 -3.21
CA GLN A 105 16.24 10.44 -3.05
C GLN A 105 15.76 9.32 -2.14
N MET A 106 15.20 9.68 -0.98
CA MET A 106 14.63 8.74 -0.02
C MET A 106 13.50 7.90 -0.65
N LEU A 107 12.52 8.55 -1.28
CA LEU A 107 11.36 7.89 -1.86
C LEU A 107 11.74 6.96 -3.02
N SER A 108 12.68 7.35 -3.88
CA SER A 108 13.22 6.48 -4.94
C SER A 108 13.84 5.20 -4.38
N ARG A 109 14.66 5.32 -3.32
CA ARG A 109 15.30 4.15 -2.70
C ARG A 109 14.27 3.25 -2.01
N LEU A 110 13.30 3.83 -1.28
CA LEU A 110 12.20 3.06 -0.67
C LEU A 110 11.36 2.32 -1.72
N ALA A 111 11.06 2.96 -2.86
CA ALA A 111 10.36 2.31 -3.96
C ALA A 111 11.19 1.16 -4.56
N ARG A 112 12.50 1.35 -4.73
CA ARG A 112 13.42 0.31 -5.22
C ARG A 112 13.51 -0.89 -4.28
N LEU A 113 13.42 -0.66 -2.97
CA LEU A 113 13.37 -1.72 -1.94
C LEU A 113 11.99 -2.40 -1.80
N GLY A 114 10.99 -1.99 -2.60
CA GLY A 114 9.63 -2.50 -2.49
C GLY A 114 8.90 -2.07 -1.21
N LEU A 115 9.39 -1.02 -0.55
CA LEU A 115 8.83 -0.48 0.69
C LEU A 115 7.75 0.58 0.45
N LEU A 116 7.56 0.99 -0.79
CA LEU A 116 6.45 1.81 -1.25
C LEU A 116 5.63 1.08 -2.29
N ALA A 117 4.32 1.23 -2.21
CA ALA A 117 3.39 0.80 -3.24
C ALA A 117 2.37 1.91 -3.51
N ALA A 118 1.86 1.99 -4.74
CA ALA A 118 0.77 2.89 -5.07
C ALA A 118 -0.41 2.68 -4.12
N ARG A 119 -0.95 3.76 -3.57
CA ARG A 119 -2.16 3.73 -2.76
C ARG A 119 -3.34 3.66 -3.71
N ARG A 120 -3.88 2.45 -3.88
CA ARG A 120 -5.07 2.24 -4.72
C ARG A 120 -6.28 2.85 -4.03
N SER A 121 -7.03 3.68 -4.76
CA SER A 121 -8.31 4.19 -4.27
C SER A 121 -9.24 3.01 -4.02
N ARG A 122 -9.76 2.93 -2.81
CA ARG A 122 -10.72 1.89 -2.40
C ARG A 122 -12.16 2.39 -2.55
N THR A 123 -12.37 3.54 -3.17
CA THR A 123 -13.69 4.07 -3.45
C THR A 123 -14.18 3.54 -4.80
N ALA A 124 -15.31 2.85 -4.79
CA ALA A 124 -16.04 2.46 -5.99
C ALA A 124 -17.23 3.40 -6.17
N ARG A 125 -17.44 3.90 -7.38
CA ARG A 125 -18.69 4.57 -7.75
C ARG A 125 -19.65 3.50 -8.24
N LEU A 126 -20.75 3.30 -7.52
CA LEU A 126 -21.74 2.25 -7.79
C LEU A 126 -23.11 2.87 -8.00
N THR A 127 -23.98 2.15 -8.70
CA THR A 127 -25.38 2.52 -8.87
C THR A 127 -26.25 1.75 -7.89
N VAL A 128 -27.14 2.44 -7.18
CA VAL A 128 -28.08 1.80 -6.26
C VAL A 128 -29.06 0.92 -7.04
N ALA A 129 -29.15 -0.34 -6.63
CA ALA A 129 -30.13 -1.30 -7.12
C ALA A 129 -30.89 -1.91 -5.93
N VAL A 130 -32.01 -2.57 -6.22
CA VAL A 130 -32.80 -3.27 -5.20
C VAL A 130 -32.57 -4.77 -5.27
N THR A 131 -32.49 -5.43 -4.12
CA THR A 131 -32.50 -6.89 -4.01
C THR A 131 -33.58 -7.34 -3.03
N LYS A 132 -34.09 -8.55 -3.20
CA LYS A 132 -35.00 -9.22 -2.25
C LYS A 132 -34.39 -10.48 -1.63
N GLU A 133 -33.15 -10.80 -1.99
CA GLU A 133 -32.48 -12.06 -1.62
C GLU A 133 -31.84 -12.00 -0.23
N VAL A 134 -31.60 -10.80 0.29
CA VAL A 134 -30.96 -10.56 1.58
C VAL A 134 -31.77 -9.56 2.41
N SER A 135 -31.53 -9.53 3.72
CA SER A 135 -32.09 -8.51 4.61
C SER A 135 -31.02 -7.96 5.55
N GLY A 136 -31.10 -6.65 5.83
CA GLY A 136 -30.23 -5.94 6.78
C GLY A 136 -28.77 -5.78 6.33
N VAL A 137 -28.39 -6.34 5.17
CA VAL A 137 -27.06 -6.26 4.57
C VAL A 137 -27.18 -5.79 3.11
N VAL A 138 -26.11 -5.17 2.63
CA VAL A 138 -25.97 -4.69 1.25
C VAL A 138 -25.17 -5.70 0.45
N VAL A 139 -25.53 -5.93 -0.81
CA VAL A 139 -24.76 -6.79 -1.72
C VAL A 139 -23.80 -5.95 -2.55
N ILE A 140 -22.52 -6.32 -2.51
CA ILE A 140 -21.44 -5.75 -3.34
C ILE A 140 -20.85 -6.84 -4.21
N ASP A 141 -20.36 -6.48 -5.39
CA ASP A 141 -19.72 -7.44 -6.28
C ASP A 141 -18.47 -8.10 -5.67
N ASP A 142 -18.37 -9.41 -5.82
CA ASP A 142 -17.29 -10.25 -5.31
C ASP A 142 -15.90 -9.75 -5.75
N ALA A 143 -15.76 -9.27 -7.00
CA ALA A 143 -14.49 -8.76 -7.50
C ALA A 143 -14.08 -7.46 -6.80
N ILE A 144 -15.04 -6.59 -6.49
CA ILE A 144 -14.78 -5.34 -5.74
C ILE A 144 -14.32 -5.67 -4.31
N VAL A 145 -15.03 -6.58 -3.63
CA VAL A 145 -14.70 -6.99 -2.27
C VAL A 145 -13.33 -7.67 -2.22
N ARG A 146 -13.04 -8.62 -3.11
CA ARG A 146 -11.74 -9.30 -3.20
C ARG A 146 -10.60 -8.32 -3.44
N ARG A 147 -10.79 -7.34 -4.34
CA ARG A 147 -9.80 -6.28 -4.58
C ARG A 147 -9.53 -5.48 -3.31
N TRP A 148 -10.57 -5.04 -2.62
CA TRP A 148 -10.40 -4.31 -1.37
C TRP A 148 -9.74 -5.14 -0.27
N GLN A 149 -10.10 -6.42 -0.13
CA GLN A 149 -9.50 -7.33 0.85
C GLN A 149 -8.01 -7.57 0.54
N GLY A 150 -7.65 -7.78 -0.73
CA GLY A 150 -6.25 -7.87 -1.15
C GLY A 150 -5.46 -6.60 -0.86
N ASP A 151 -6.07 -5.42 -1.08
CA ASP A 151 -5.44 -4.13 -0.77
C ASP A 151 -5.32 -3.86 0.74
N LEU A 152 -6.22 -4.39 1.56
CA LEU A 152 -6.30 -4.17 3.02
C LEU A 152 -5.61 -5.25 3.85
N GLY A 153 -5.40 -6.45 3.31
CA GLY A 153 -4.89 -7.60 4.05
C GLY A 153 -5.81 -8.09 5.17
N ARG A 154 -7.12 -7.77 5.12
CA ARG A 154 -8.11 -8.17 6.12
C ARG A 154 -9.48 -8.40 5.50
N HIS A 155 -10.32 -9.14 6.21
CA HIS A 155 -11.73 -9.31 5.86
C HIS A 155 -12.52 -8.00 6.01
N ILE A 156 -13.51 -7.78 5.14
CA ILE A 156 -14.36 -6.58 5.12
C ILE A 156 -15.80 -7.02 5.38
N SER A 157 -16.38 -6.53 6.47
CA SER A 157 -17.78 -6.81 6.84
C SER A 157 -18.69 -5.59 6.74
N HIS A 158 -18.12 -4.39 6.60
CA HIS A 158 -18.85 -3.14 6.52
C HIS A 158 -18.30 -2.23 5.41
N ILE A 159 -19.18 -1.39 4.87
CA ILE A 159 -18.85 -0.30 3.95
C ILE A 159 -19.34 1.02 4.51
N ALA A 160 -18.69 2.09 4.07
CA ALA A 160 -19.22 3.45 4.12
C ALA A 160 -19.75 3.78 2.72
N LEU A 161 -21.04 4.06 2.62
CA LEU A 161 -21.72 4.51 1.41
C LEU A 161 -22.00 6.00 1.58
N ARG A 162 -21.46 6.83 0.69
CA ARG A 162 -21.76 8.25 0.59
C ARG A 162 -22.82 8.47 -0.48
N ASP A 163 -23.95 9.05 -0.07
CA ASP A 163 -25.07 9.35 -0.95
C ASP A 163 -24.82 10.65 -1.78
N PRO A 164 -25.73 11.00 -2.70
CA PRO A 164 -25.63 12.24 -3.47
C PRO A 164 -25.67 13.52 -2.62
N ASP A 165 -26.29 13.47 -1.44
CA ASP A 165 -26.41 14.58 -0.49
C ASP A 165 -25.19 14.66 0.46
N ASN A 166 -24.13 13.89 0.18
CA ASN A 166 -22.89 13.75 0.97
C ASN A 166 -23.07 13.15 2.38
N MET A 167 -24.22 12.57 2.71
CA MET A 167 -24.41 11.79 3.92
C MET A 167 -23.72 10.43 3.81
N VAL A 168 -23.11 9.98 4.91
CA VAL A 168 -22.36 8.73 4.96
C VAL A 168 -23.11 7.70 5.81
N HIS A 169 -23.49 6.59 5.18
CA HIS A 169 -24.13 5.46 5.83
C HIS A 169 -23.15 4.31 6.00
N LYS A 170 -23.02 3.82 7.23
CA LYS A 170 -22.25 2.61 7.52
C LYS A 170 -23.17 1.39 7.47
N LEU A 171 -22.90 0.48 6.54
CA LEU A 171 -23.77 -0.66 6.25
C LEU A 171 -22.97 -1.96 6.29
N ARG A 172 -23.60 -3.04 6.75
CA ARG A 172 -23.03 -4.40 6.63
C ARG A 172 -23.10 -4.85 5.19
N ILE A 173 -22.12 -5.64 4.77
CA ILE A 173 -22.09 -6.20 3.42
C ILE A 173 -22.12 -7.72 3.40
N THR A 174 -22.64 -8.23 2.30
CA THR A 174 -22.32 -9.56 1.76
C THR A 174 -21.82 -9.39 0.33
N SER A 175 -21.10 -10.37 -0.19
CA SER A 175 -20.61 -10.35 -1.56
C SER A 175 -21.42 -11.29 -2.46
N SER A 176 -21.53 -10.95 -3.74
CA SER A 176 -22.15 -11.78 -4.77
C SER A 176 -21.47 -11.54 -6.11
N THR A 177 -21.43 -12.54 -6.98
CA THR A 177 -20.88 -12.41 -8.35
C THR A 177 -21.85 -11.74 -9.33
N THR A 178 -23.07 -11.40 -8.90
CA THR A 178 -24.13 -10.88 -9.78
C THR A 178 -24.32 -9.37 -9.69
N ALA A 179 -23.69 -8.69 -8.73
CA ALA A 179 -23.94 -7.27 -8.47
C ALA A 179 -23.22 -6.34 -9.48
N GLY A 180 -22.07 -6.74 -10.03
CA GLY A 180 -21.33 -5.95 -11.03
C GLY A 180 -20.97 -4.54 -10.53
N THR A 181 -21.43 -3.51 -11.24
CA THR A 181 -21.22 -2.09 -10.86
C THR A 181 -22.34 -1.53 -9.98
N GLN A 182 -23.21 -2.40 -9.45
CA GLN A 182 -24.32 -2.02 -8.60
C GLN A 182 -24.00 -2.25 -7.12
N VAL A 183 -24.67 -1.49 -6.27
CA VAL A 183 -24.79 -1.75 -4.85
C VAL A 183 -26.23 -2.11 -4.57
N MET A 184 -26.50 -3.38 -4.25
CA MET A 184 -27.88 -3.86 -4.12
C MET A 184 -28.33 -3.75 -2.67
N LEU A 185 -29.34 -2.92 -2.41
CA LEU A 185 -29.90 -2.70 -1.09
C LEU A 185 -31.27 -3.39 -1.01
N PRO A 186 -31.58 -4.06 0.11
CA PRO A 186 -32.93 -4.51 0.37
C PRO A 186 -33.84 -3.32 0.73
N PRO A 187 -35.18 -3.44 0.55
CA PRO A 187 -36.11 -2.32 0.67
C PRO A 187 -36.03 -1.56 2.00
N GLU A 188 -35.80 -2.26 3.11
CA GLU A 188 -35.66 -1.65 4.43
C GLU A 188 -34.43 -0.74 4.54
N LEU A 189 -33.34 -1.05 3.83
CA LEU A 189 -32.15 -0.19 3.80
C LEU A 189 -32.35 1.01 2.90
N LEU A 190 -33.07 0.88 1.79
CA LEU A 190 -33.46 2.02 0.94
C LEU A 190 -34.29 3.02 1.73
N LEU A 191 -35.29 2.55 2.49
CA LEU A 191 -36.12 3.41 3.34
C LEU A 191 -35.29 4.11 4.44
N ARG A 192 -34.36 3.40 5.08
CA ARG A 192 -33.53 3.96 6.16
C ARG A 192 -32.51 4.98 5.67
N THR A 193 -32.02 4.82 4.45
CA THR A 193 -30.98 5.67 3.86
C THR A 193 -31.55 6.75 2.95
N SER A 194 -32.86 6.71 2.65
CA SER A 194 -33.52 7.58 1.67
C SER A 194 -32.95 7.48 0.24
N LEU A 195 -32.12 6.47 -0.04
CA LEU A 195 -31.54 6.23 -1.36
C LEU A 195 -32.59 5.73 -2.34
N ARG A 196 -32.44 6.14 -3.60
CA ARG A 196 -33.30 5.72 -4.71
C ARG A 196 -32.54 4.80 -5.65
N VAL A 197 -33.26 3.86 -6.25
CA VAL A 197 -32.71 3.03 -7.32
C VAL A 197 -32.27 3.94 -8.47
N GLY A 198 -31.05 3.72 -8.97
CA GLY A 198 -30.42 4.55 -9.99
C GLY A 198 -29.46 5.60 -9.44
N ASP A 199 -29.48 5.89 -8.14
CA ASP A 199 -28.57 6.88 -7.55
C ASP A 199 -27.11 6.43 -7.70
N ALA A 200 -26.24 7.36 -8.08
CA ALA A 200 -24.81 7.14 -8.11
C ALA A 200 -24.22 7.45 -6.74
N VAL A 201 -23.63 6.45 -6.09
CA VAL A 201 -23.09 6.56 -4.74
C VAL A 201 -21.60 6.20 -4.73
N LEU A 202 -20.87 6.75 -3.75
CA LEU A 202 -19.48 6.40 -3.52
C LEU A 202 -19.39 5.40 -2.36
N VAL A 203 -18.82 4.24 -2.63
CA VAL A 203 -18.72 3.15 -1.65
C VAL A 203 -17.26 2.85 -1.37
N GLN A 204 -16.91 2.71 -0.10
CA GLN A 204 -15.57 2.31 0.32
C GLN A 204 -15.63 1.37 1.54
N PRO A 205 -14.60 0.55 1.78
CA PRO A 205 -14.50 -0.27 2.98
C PRO A 205 -14.57 0.57 4.27
N ALA A 206 -15.34 0.13 5.24
CA ALA A 206 -15.39 0.72 6.58
C ALA A 206 -14.75 -0.21 7.63
N HIS A 207 -14.35 0.39 8.77
CA HIS A 207 -13.86 -0.34 9.94
C HIS A 207 -15.00 -0.94 10.74
#